data_AF-G0USR3-F1
#
_entry.id   AF-G0USR3-F1
#
_cell.length_a   1.000
_cell.length_b   1.000
_cell.length_c   1.000
_cell.angle_alpha   90.00
_cell.angle_beta   90.00
_cell.angle_gamma   90.00
#
_symmetry.space_group_name_H-M   'P 1'
#
loop_
_entity.id
_entity.type
_entity.pdbx_description
1 polymer ?
#
loop_
_entity_poly.entity_id
_entity_poly.type
_entity_poly.pdbx_seq_one_letter_code
_entity_poly.pdbx_strand_id
1 'polypeptide(L)'
;ALSSRVVAVEGNITDDRLGLSEKDQQAVMNSAHFIVHMAATVNFDERLNVAVETNTLGAMRVLALAKKCKNLEAMVHVSTCYVNYGVQGRVEECLYAPTFEPQGMCKYILALNDAEVDRVSRELLKKHGFPNTYTFTKYMGELLLHSHKGDCPLVIVRPSIVGCSLKEPFPGWVDALTAAGGLILTCGMGLVREVVCRPGAVADIVPVDFVVNVILKALFQTKMHFKGASAGGAGKNQPATTTSVADRGLFNPLAASKQLSGVAKASLGGVYPTAPSTIQPPRRQQQGSDAKGKSGATAGQHNAQQKHQPQRDSVGPTDSITSSEICGTNLPFIYHASTSSSQNIMTWHRFCEASSEYWTSRKPHPRAIGPVGVQLIESRLLYSLKFFFCREVMCHALAFLAELPHPIGSQEKRDGVKKLKRALLRAKDLNRQFCAFTSTEWIFSAPNTLALDEGLDEASRAAFYYDPYMINWWTYCHWYSYGLLKHIVRDTTGFDEPAQPLSGAEVFKRASSL
;
A
#
# COMPACT_ATOMS: atom_id res chain seq x y z
N ALA A 1 19.87 4.63 25.11
CA ALA A 1 19.88 3.89 23.82
C ALA A 1 18.44 3.69 23.36
N LEU A 2 18.18 3.16 22.16
CA LEU A 2 16.79 2.87 21.72
C LEU A 2 16.11 1.85 22.66
N SER A 3 16.86 0.87 23.15
CA SER A 3 16.44 -0.13 24.14
C SER A 3 15.99 0.44 25.50
N SER A 4 16.28 1.71 25.81
CA SER A 4 15.78 2.40 27.02
C SER A 4 14.58 3.32 26.73
N ARG A 5 13.98 3.21 25.53
CA ARG A 5 12.78 3.95 25.09
C ARG A 5 11.73 3.07 24.40
N VAL A 6 12.07 1.82 24.07
CA VAL A 6 11.18 0.87 23.40
C VAL A 6 10.92 -0.32 24.32
N VAL A 7 9.64 -0.62 24.56
CA VAL A 7 9.19 -1.85 25.22
C VAL A 7 8.43 -2.66 24.18
N ALA A 8 8.92 -3.84 23.85
CA ALA A 8 8.19 -4.79 23.01
C ALA A 8 7.11 -5.48 23.85
N VAL A 9 5.94 -5.68 23.27
CA VAL A 9 4.79 -6.35 23.89
C VAL A 9 4.26 -7.40 22.93
N GLU A 10 4.01 -8.61 23.42
CA GLU A 10 3.44 -9.70 22.63
C GLU A 10 1.92 -9.53 22.48
N GLY A 11 1.41 -9.79 21.28
CA GLY A 11 0.00 -9.63 20.94
C GLY A 11 -0.24 -9.77 19.44
N ASN A 12 -1.51 -9.86 19.06
CA ASN A 12 -1.95 -10.06 17.68
C ASN A 12 -3.28 -9.32 17.45
N ILE A 13 -3.38 -8.58 16.35
CA ILE A 13 -4.50 -7.65 16.10
C ILE A 13 -5.81 -8.36 15.71
N THR A 14 -5.75 -9.63 15.30
CA THR A 14 -6.95 -10.45 15.07
C THR A 14 -7.61 -10.93 16.37
N ASP A 15 -6.88 -10.90 17.48
CA ASP A 15 -7.25 -11.66 18.68
C ASP A 15 -7.98 -10.78 19.69
N ASP A 16 -8.86 -11.39 20.49
CA ASP A 16 -9.57 -10.68 21.54
C ASP A 16 -8.59 -9.94 22.46
N ARG A 17 -8.88 -8.66 22.72
CA ARG A 17 -8.03 -7.75 23.51
C ARG A 17 -6.62 -7.53 22.90
N LEU A 18 -6.49 -7.71 21.58
CA LEU A 18 -5.23 -7.63 20.82
C LEU A 18 -4.22 -8.72 21.21
N GLY A 19 -4.67 -9.84 21.78
CA GLY A 19 -3.80 -10.92 22.27
C GLY A 19 -2.90 -10.53 23.47
N LEU A 20 -3.09 -9.33 24.03
CA LEU A 20 -2.25 -8.81 25.12
C LEU A 20 -2.44 -9.63 26.42
N SER A 21 -1.36 -9.77 27.19
CA SER A 21 -1.46 -10.24 28.57
C SER A 21 -2.25 -9.24 29.42
N GLU A 22 -2.90 -9.70 30.50
CA GLU A 22 -3.65 -8.84 31.42
C GLU A 22 -2.78 -7.69 31.98
N LYS A 23 -1.52 -8.03 32.30
CA LYS A 23 -0.51 -7.10 32.81
C LYS A 23 -0.22 -6.00 31.78
N ASP A 24 0.01 -6.37 30.53
CA ASP A 24 0.44 -5.43 29.49
C ASP A 24 -0.75 -4.62 28.97
N GLN A 25 -1.94 -5.22 28.87
CA GLN A 25 -3.19 -4.49 28.63
C GLN A 25 -3.41 -3.43 29.73
N GLN A 26 -3.26 -3.81 31.00
CA GLN A 26 -3.42 -2.86 32.12
C GLN A 26 -2.31 -1.81 32.16
N ALA A 27 -1.08 -2.13 31.76
CA ALA A 27 0.00 -1.16 31.61
C ALA A 27 -0.34 -0.11 30.54
N VAL A 28 -0.73 -0.54 29.34
CA VAL A 28 -1.12 0.35 28.22
C VAL A 28 -2.34 1.21 28.59
N MET A 29 -3.37 0.63 29.22
CA MET A 29 -4.56 1.39 29.68
C MET A 29 -4.23 2.47 30.74
N ASN A 30 -3.13 2.32 31.48
CA ASN A 30 -2.69 3.30 32.49
C ASN A 30 -1.70 4.35 31.93
N SER A 31 -0.83 3.98 30.98
CA SER A 31 0.31 4.83 30.58
C SER A 31 0.26 5.39 29.14
N ALA A 32 -0.58 4.86 28.26
CA ALA A 32 -0.66 5.35 26.88
C ALA A 32 -1.35 6.72 26.79
N HIS A 33 -0.58 7.72 26.37
CA HIS A 33 -1.05 9.07 26.06
C HIS A 33 -1.32 9.26 24.56
N PHE A 34 -0.63 8.48 23.71
CA PHE A 34 -0.76 8.51 22.25
C PHE A 34 -0.85 7.09 21.71
N ILE A 35 -1.69 6.89 20.70
CA ILE A 35 -1.82 5.59 20.00
C ILE A 35 -1.66 5.82 18.49
N VAL A 36 -0.70 5.14 17.87
CA VAL A 36 -0.51 5.15 16.42
C VAL A 36 -0.79 3.76 15.88
N HIS A 37 -1.94 3.59 15.24
CA HIS A 37 -2.37 2.30 14.72
C HIS A 37 -2.05 2.17 13.22
N MET A 38 -0.98 1.44 12.91
CA MET A 38 -0.46 1.24 11.54
C MET A 38 -0.52 -0.21 11.05
N ALA A 39 -0.71 -1.18 11.94
CA ALA A 39 -0.72 -2.60 11.60
C ALA A 39 -1.88 -2.96 10.64
N ALA A 40 -1.54 -3.62 9.54
CA ALA A 40 -2.47 -4.08 8.51
C ALA A 40 -1.81 -5.20 7.68
N THR A 41 -2.60 -6.10 7.09
CA THR A 41 -2.14 -6.89 5.93
C THR A 41 -2.25 -6.03 4.68
N VAL A 42 -1.12 -5.81 4.02
CA VAL A 42 -0.98 -5.02 2.78
C VAL A 42 -0.95 -5.90 1.52
N ASN A 43 -1.23 -7.19 1.66
CA ASN A 43 -1.33 -8.14 0.57
C ASN A 43 -2.62 -7.89 -0.24
N PHE A 44 -2.50 -7.57 -1.54
CA PHE A 44 -3.64 -7.26 -2.40
C PHE A 44 -4.48 -8.48 -2.79
N ASP A 45 -3.88 -9.67 -2.79
CA ASP A 45 -4.55 -10.95 -3.03
C ASP A 45 -4.84 -11.68 -1.69
N GLU A 46 -4.93 -10.96 -0.56
CA GLU A 46 -5.25 -11.53 0.76
C GLU A 46 -6.70 -12.03 0.82
N ARG A 47 -6.92 -13.15 1.51
CA ARG A 47 -8.26 -13.75 1.65
C ARG A 47 -9.17 -12.79 2.42
N LEU A 48 -10.34 -12.46 1.86
CA LEU A 48 -11.12 -11.31 2.32
C LEU A 48 -11.57 -11.39 3.79
N ASN A 49 -11.88 -12.57 4.32
CA ASN A 49 -12.20 -12.73 5.75
C ASN A 49 -10.99 -12.45 6.67
N VAL A 50 -9.78 -12.88 6.29
CA VAL A 50 -8.52 -12.56 6.99
C VAL A 50 -8.19 -11.08 6.91
N ALA A 51 -8.42 -10.46 5.75
CA ALA A 51 -8.24 -9.03 5.55
C ALA A 51 -9.25 -8.19 6.35
N VAL A 52 -10.52 -8.62 6.46
CA VAL A 52 -11.53 -8.00 7.35
C VAL A 52 -11.09 -8.12 8.81
N GLU A 53 -10.68 -9.30 9.27
CA GLU A 53 -10.22 -9.49 10.65
C GLU A 53 -9.03 -8.60 11.01
N THR A 54 -8.06 -8.48 10.10
CA THR A 54 -6.82 -7.72 10.33
C THR A 54 -7.02 -6.22 10.18
N ASN A 55 -7.56 -5.77 9.04
CA ASN A 55 -7.57 -4.36 8.63
C ASN A 55 -8.81 -3.60 9.12
N THR A 56 -9.93 -4.31 9.31
CA THR A 56 -11.23 -3.71 9.66
C THR A 56 -11.55 -3.94 11.13
N LEU A 57 -11.58 -5.20 11.60
CA LEU A 57 -11.88 -5.51 13.00
C LEU A 57 -10.67 -5.29 13.93
N GLY A 58 -9.45 -5.51 13.46
CA GLY A 58 -8.24 -5.15 14.21
C GLY A 58 -8.20 -3.67 14.58
N ALA A 59 -8.59 -2.78 13.66
CA ALA A 59 -8.71 -1.35 13.94
C ALA A 59 -9.76 -1.04 15.02
N MET A 60 -10.89 -1.75 14.98
CA MET A 60 -11.94 -1.66 15.99
C MET A 60 -11.50 -2.19 17.36
N ARG A 61 -10.67 -3.24 17.42
CA ARG A 61 -10.06 -3.73 18.66
C ARG A 61 -9.07 -2.73 19.25
N VAL A 62 -8.29 -2.03 18.42
CA VAL A 62 -7.40 -0.94 18.89
C VAL A 62 -8.21 0.26 19.40
N LEU A 63 -9.29 0.66 18.72
CA LEU A 63 -10.21 1.70 19.23
C LEU A 63 -10.86 1.28 20.57
N ALA A 64 -11.22 0.01 20.73
CA ALA A 64 -11.77 -0.53 21.97
C ALA A 64 -10.76 -0.60 23.13
N LEU A 65 -9.46 -0.62 22.85
CA LEU A 65 -8.40 -0.40 23.83
C LEU A 65 -8.19 1.09 24.12
N ALA A 66 -8.15 1.93 23.07
CA ALA A 66 -7.96 3.37 23.17
C ALA A 66 -9.02 4.03 24.09
N LYS A 67 -10.29 3.63 23.95
CA LYS A 67 -11.39 4.06 24.83
C LYS A 67 -11.24 3.68 26.31
N LYS A 68 -10.28 2.83 26.67
CA LYS A 68 -9.97 2.42 28.04
C LYS A 68 -8.66 3.03 28.57
N CYS A 69 -7.91 3.75 27.73
CA CYS A 69 -6.69 4.44 28.13
C CYS A 69 -7.03 5.72 28.90
N LYS A 70 -6.65 5.77 30.18
CA LYS A 70 -7.05 6.84 31.13
C LYS A 70 -6.54 8.23 30.77
N ASN A 71 -5.42 8.30 30.04
CA ASN A 71 -4.67 9.52 29.76
C ASN A 71 -4.54 9.78 28.25
N LEU A 72 -5.42 9.21 27.42
CA LEU A 72 -5.32 9.31 25.96
C LEU A 72 -5.55 10.75 25.46
N GLU A 73 -4.51 11.36 24.92
CA GLU A 73 -4.54 12.71 24.35
C GLU A 73 -4.84 12.70 22.84
N ALA A 74 -4.35 11.70 22.10
CA ALA A 74 -4.67 11.52 20.67
C ALA A 74 -4.45 10.07 20.18
N MET A 75 -5.23 9.67 19.18
CA MET A 75 -5.08 8.45 18.41
C MET A 75 -5.03 8.77 16.90
N VAL A 76 -4.07 8.19 16.19
CA VAL A 76 -4.03 8.17 14.72
C VAL A 76 -4.29 6.76 14.22
N HIS A 77 -5.23 6.60 13.29
CA HIS A 77 -5.28 5.43 12.42
C HIS A 77 -4.58 5.75 11.09
N VAL A 78 -3.59 4.93 10.70
CA VAL A 78 -3.00 5.03 9.36
C VAL A 78 -3.82 4.17 8.40
N SER A 79 -4.39 4.82 7.40
CA SER A 79 -5.21 4.23 6.36
C SER A 79 -4.47 4.23 5.02
N THR A 80 -5.10 4.64 3.92
CA THR A 80 -4.45 4.92 2.62
C THR A 80 -5.33 5.84 1.78
N CYS A 81 -4.74 6.65 0.90
CA CYS A 81 -5.50 7.48 -0.05
C CYS A 81 -6.41 6.65 -0.96
N TYR A 82 -6.03 5.40 -1.24
CA TYR A 82 -6.72 4.50 -2.16
C TYR A 82 -8.00 3.83 -1.61
N VAL A 83 -8.45 4.17 -0.39
CA VAL A 83 -9.78 3.75 0.09
C VAL A 83 -10.91 4.32 -0.78
N ASN A 84 -10.68 5.47 -1.44
CA ASN A 84 -11.64 6.13 -2.31
C ASN A 84 -11.40 5.83 -3.80
N TYR A 85 -10.87 4.65 -4.15
CA TYR A 85 -10.45 4.28 -5.51
C TYR A 85 -11.49 4.60 -6.60
N GLY A 86 -12.79 4.47 -6.30
CA GLY A 86 -13.88 4.74 -7.25
C GLY A 86 -14.08 6.23 -7.58
N VAL A 87 -13.55 7.15 -6.79
CA VAL A 87 -13.54 8.59 -7.07
C VAL A 87 -12.46 8.88 -8.11
N GLN A 88 -12.84 9.54 -9.21
CA GLN A 88 -11.92 9.85 -10.32
C GLN A 88 -11.43 11.30 -10.24
N GLY A 89 -10.16 11.53 -10.59
CA GLY A 89 -9.58 12.87 -10.56
C GLY A 89 -9.28 13.32 -9.14
N ARG A 90 -9.90 14.41 -8.67
CA ARG A 90 -9.59 14.98 -7.35
C ARG A 90 -10.31 14.23 -6.23
N VAL A 91 -9.57 13.87 -5.18
CA VAL A 91 -10.07 13.17 -3.99
C VAL A 91 -9.81 14.03 -2.76
N GLU A 92 -10.83 14.24 -1.94
CA GLU A 92 -10.81 15.17 -0.81
C GLU A 92 -10.53 14.48 0.54
N GLU A 93 -10.14 15.28 1.54
CA GLU A 93 -9.95 14.86 2.94
C GLU A 93 -11.26 14.71 3.72
N CYS A 94 -12.22 13.97 3.13
CA CYS A 94 -13.51 13.66 3.73
C CYS A 94 -13.78 12.14 3.77
N LEU A 95 -14.83 11.77 4.50
CA LEU A 95 -15.46 10.45 4.44
C LEU A 95 -16.50 10.45 3.32
N TYR A 96 -16.31 9.61 2.32
CA TYR A 96 -17.28 9.44 1.24
C TYR A 96 -18.39 8.47 1.68
N ALA A 97 -19.65 8.86 1.44
CA ALA A 97 -20.83 8.12 1.85
C ALA A 97 -20.82 6.66 1.32
N PRO A 98 -21.14 5.66 2.15
CA PRO A 98 -20.95 4.26 1.77
C PRO A 98 -22.10 3.69 0.93
N THR A 99 -21.74 2.86 -0.06
CA THR A 99 -22.70 2.15 -0.92
C THR A 99 -23.25 0.85 -0.30
N PHE A 100 -22.96 0.60 0.98
CA PHE A 100 -23.37 -0.58 1.74
C PHE A 100 -23.20 -0.33 3.26
N GLU A 101 -23.86 -1.15 4.08
CA GLU A 101 -23.75 -1.11 5.55
C GLU A 101 -22.48 -1.88 6.00
N PRO A 102 -21.44 -1.23 6.56
CA PRO A 102 -20.13 -1.87 6.77
C PRO A 102 -20.11 -2.96 7.84
N GLN A 103 -20.88 -2.83 8.92
CA GLN A 103 -20.98 -3.80 10.00
C GLN A 103 -21.64 -5.09 9.48
N GLY A 104 -22.73 -4.95 8.72
CA GLY A 104 -23.42 -6.03 8.01
C GLY A 104 -22.53 -6.69 6.95
N MET A 105 -21.77 -5.91 6.19
CA MET A 105 -20.79 -6.44 5.22
C MET A 105 -19.71 -7.29 5.90
N CYS A 106 -19.16 -6.83 7.03
CA CYS A 106 -18.19 -7.61 7.82
C CYS A 106 -18.82 -8.91 8.33
N LYS A 107 -20.01 -8.86 8.93
CA LYS A 107 -20.75 -10.04 9.41
C LYS A 107 -21.02 -11.05 8.28
N TYR A 108 -21.41 -10.57 7.10
CA TYR A 108 -21.64 -11.41 5.93
C TYR A 108 -20.36 -12.11 5.48
N ILE A 109 -19.26 -11.38 5.31
CA ILE A 109 -17.95 -11.91 4.88
C ILE A 109 -17.42 -12.97 5.87
N LEU A 110 -17.57 -12.72 7.18
CA LEU A 110 -17.06 -13.62 8.23
C LEU A 110 -17.93 -14.86 8.45
N ALA A 111 -19.16 -14.88 7.94
CA ALA A 111 -20.04 -16.05 7.94
C ALA A 111 -19.84 -16.99 6.74
N LEU A 112 -19.03 -16.61 5.75
CA LEU A 112 -18.73 -17.43 4.57
C LEU A 112 -17.75 -18.56 4.91
N ASN A 113 -17.95 -19.73 4.30
CA ASN A 113 -16.95 -20.79 4.37
C ASN A 113 -15.77 -20.55 3.39
N ASP A 114 -14.68 -21.30 3.59
CA ASP A 114 -13.43 -21.16 2.85
C ASP A 114 -13.54 -21.34 1.32
N ALA A 115 -14.54 -22.07 0.81
CA ALA A 115 -14.79 -22.21 -0.62
C ALA A 115 -15.68 -21.08 -1.18
N GLU A 116 -16.54 -20.50 -0.35
CA GLU A 116 -17.42 -19.38 -0.72
C GLU A 116 -16.68 -18.05 -0.76
N VAL A 117 -15.81 -17.80 0.23
CA VAL A 117 -15.14 -16.50 0.41
C VAL A 117 -14.36 -16.10 -0.84
N ASP A 118 -13.66 -17.02 -1.50
CA ASP A 118 -12.90 -16.73 -2.73
C ASP A 118 -13.79 -16.29 -3.90
N ARG A 119 -14.97 -16.90 -4.07
CA ARG A 119 -15.95 -16.49 -5.10
C ARG A 119 -16.54 -15.14 -4.75
N VAL A 120 -17.10 -15.02 -3.55
CA VAL A 120 -17.82 -13.84 -3.08
C VAL A 120 -16.89 -12.62 -3.01
N SER A 121 -15.61 -12.79 -2.68
CA SER A 121 -14.61 -11.71 -2.71
C SER A 121 -14.53 -11.02 -4.06
N ARG A 122 -14.44 -11.80 -5.15
CA ARG A 122 -14.36 -11.25 -6.52
C ARG A 122 -15.66 -10.55 -6.94
N GLU A 123 -16.79 -11.05 -6.46
CA GLU A 123 -18.11 -10.47 -6.73
C GLU A 123 -18.32 -9.16 -5.95
N LEU A 124 -18.00 -9.13 -4.65
CA LEU A 124 -18.08 -7.93 -3.80
C LEU A 124 -17.14 -6.81 -4.27
N LEU A 125 -15.87 -7.11 -4.52
CA LEU A 125 -14.89 -6.15 -5.02
C LEU A 125 -15.37 -5.53 -6.34
N LYS A 126 -15.82 -6.35 -7.29
CA LYS A 126 -16.37 -5.88 -8.58
C LYS A 126 -17.66 -5.06 -8.39
N LYS A 127 -18.57 -5.48 -7.50
CA LYS A 127 -19.87 -4.83 -7.26
C LYS A 127 -19.70 -3.44 -6.63
N HIS A 128 -18.76 -3.30 -5.69
CA HIS A 128 -18.52 -2.05 -4.96
C HIS A 128 -17.34 -1.23 -5.51
N GLY A 129 -16.75 -1.66 -6.64
CA GLY A 129 -15.76 -0.87 -7.39
C GLY A 129 -14.33 -0.90 -6.86
N PHE A 130 -13.98 -1.83 -5.98
CA PHE A 130 -12.66 -1.92 -5.34
C PHE A 130 -11.67 -2.79 -6.15
N PRO A 131 -10.38 -2.40 -6.25
CA PRO A 131 -9.38 -3.12 -7.03
C PRO A 131 -8.82 -4.36 -6.31
N ASN A 132 -8.86 -4.40 -4.98
CA ASN A 132 -8.24 -5.44 -4.16
C ASN A 132 -8.84 -5.49 -2.74
N THR A 133 -8.56 -6.56 -1.98
CA THR A 133 -9.10 -6.74 -0.62
C THR A 133 -8.53 -5.73 0.39
N TYR A 134 -7.30 -5.25 0.20
CA TYR A 134 -6.67 -4.21 1.03
C TYR A 134 -7.49 -2.90 1.04
N THR A 135 -7.71 -2.29 -0.12
CA THR A 135 -8.44 -1.01 -0.23
C THR A 135 -9.86 -1.11 0.32
N PHE A 136 -10.57 -2.20 0.02
CA PHE A 136 -11.93 -2.46 0.50
C PHE A 136 -12.01 -2.61 2.04
N THR A 137 -11.07 -3.33 2.64
CA THR A 137 -11.06 -3.57 4.10
C THR A 137 -10.56 -2.35 4.88
N LYS A 138 -9.64 -1.56 4.32
CA LYS A 138 -9.26 -0.26 4.87
C LYS A 138 -10.41 0.75 4.80
N TYR A 139 -11.15 0.81 3.69
CA TYR A 139 -12.35 1.65 3.57
C TYR A 139 -13.42 1.30 4.63
N MET A 140 -13.75 0.01 4.79
CA MET A 140 -14.64 -0.43 5.88
C MET A 140 -14.09 -0.07 7.26
N GLY A 141 -12.77 -0.18 7.47
CA GLY A 141 -12.09 0.21 8.70
C GLY A 141 -12.32 1.67 9.06
N GLU A 142 -12.17 2.60 8.11
CA GLU A 142 -12.43 4.04 8.36
C GLU A 142 -13.87 4.31 8.78
N LEU A 143 -14.84 3.69 8.12
CA LEU A 143 -16.28 3.88 8.39
C LEU A 143 -16.69 3.30 9.76
N LEU A 144 -16.15 2.14 10.14
CA LEU A 144 -16.37 1.55 11.46
C LEU A 144 -15.73 2.42 12.55
N LEU A 145 -14.47 2.81 12.37
CA LEU A 145 -13.76 3.69 13.28
C LEU A 145 -14.52 5.00 13.48
N HIS A 146 -14.96 5.63 12.40
CA HIS A 146 -15.73 6.86 12.47
C HIS A 146 -17.05 6.68 13.24
N SER A 147 -17.90 5.74 12.82
CA SER A 147 -19.22 5.53 13.41
C SER A 147 -19.17 5.12 14.89
N HIS A 148 -18.05 4.57 15.36
CA HIS A 148 -17.89 4.12 16.74
C HIS A 148 -16.93 4.97 17.59
N LYS A 149 -16.25 6.00 17.07
CA LYS A 149 -15.22 6.74 17.84
C LYS A 149 -15.76 7.36 19.14
N GLY A 150 -16.97 7.91 19.11
CA GLY A 150 -17.50 8.75 20.19
C GLY A 150 -16.53 9.90 20.52
N ASP A 151 -16.25 10.07 21.80
CA ASP A 151 -15.35 11.11 22.33
C ASP A 151 -13.86 10.75 22.23
N CYS A 152 -13.51 9.58 21.68
CA CYS A 152 -12.11 9.22 21.44
C CYS A 152 -11.44 10.26 20.53
N PRO A 153 -10.26 10.80 20.90
CA PRO A 153 -9.53 11.79 20.13
C PRO A 153 -8.83 11.14 18.93
N LEU A 154 -9.63 10.60 17.99
CA LEU A 154 -9.20 9.85 16.83
C LEU A 154 -9.21 10.72 15.57
N VAL A 155 -8.13 10.65 14.79
CA VAL A 155 -8.05 11.11 13.39
C VAL A 155 -7.44 10.03 12.48
N ILE A 156 -7.61 10.19 11.17
CA ILE A 156 -7.13 9.26 10.14
C ILE A 156 -6.07 9.93 9.27
N VAL A 157 -4.91 9.29 9.11
CA VAL A 157 -3.88 9.69 8.13
C VAL A 157 -3.90 8.70 6.97
N ARG A 158 -4.17 9.20 5.76
CA ARG A 158 -4.18 8.44 4.50
C ARG A 158 -2.87 8.71 3.74
N PRO A 159 -1.88 7.79 3.74
CA PRO A 159 -0.74 7.85 2.83
C PRO A 159 -1.09 7.39 1.41
N SER A 160 -0.41 7.97 0.41
CA SER A 160 -0.38 7.47 -0.98
C SER A 160 0.60 6.29 -1.14
N ILE A 161 1.35 6.17 -2.24
CA ILE A 161 2.35 5.10 -2.37
C ILE A 161 3.58 5.48 -1.55
N VAL A 162 3.75 4.86 -0.38
CA VAL A 162 4.93 5.08 0.46
C VAL A 162 6.19 4.57 -0.28
N GLY A 163 7.13 5.49 -0.52
CA GLY A 163 8.44 5.20 -1.10
C GLY A 163 9.54 5.08 -0.04
N CYS A 164 10.80 5.16 -0.45
CA CYS A 164 11.92 5.30 0.50
C CYS A 164 11.88 6.65 1.22
N SER A 165 12.73 6.82 2.22
CA SER A 165 12.99 8.13 2.83
C SER A 165 13.63 9.12 1.85
N LEU A 166 13.32 10.40 2.04
CA LEU A 166 14.01 11.51 1.37
C LEU A 166 15.23 11.96 2.17
N LYS A 167 15.10 12.06 3.50
CA LYS A 167 16.09 12.61 4.44
C LYS A 167 16.34 11.69 5.63
N GLU A 168 15.30 11.18 6.30
CA GLU A 168 15.43 10.51 7.60
C GLU A 168 14.98 9.03 7.55
N PRO A 169 15.69 8.07 8.20
CA PRO A 169 16.90 8.25 9.02
C PRO A 169 18.17 8.60 8.21
N PHE A 170 18.15 8.31 6.91
CA PHE A 170 19.08 8.74 5.87
C PHE A 170 18.39 8.52 4.51
N PRO A 171 18.80 9.18 3.41
CA PRO A 171 18.16 9.03 2.10
C PRO A 171 18.16 7.59 1.56
N GLY A 172 17.10 7.19 0.87
CA GLY A 172 17.00 5.85 0.27
C GLY A 172 16.77 4.70 1.26
N TRP A 173 16.52 4.99 2.54
CA TRP A 173 16.16 3.94 3.51
C TRP A 173 14.80 3.31 3.16
N VAL A 174 14.76 1.99 3.17
CA VAL A 174 13.58 1.15 2.95
C VAL A 174 13.81 -0.20 3.62
N ASP A 175 12.80 -0.73 4.31
CA ASP A 175 12.87 -1.96 5.10
C ASP A 175 12.15 -3.15 4.45
N ALA A 176 11.06 -2.89 3.71
CA ALA A 176 10.22 -3.89 3.05
C ALA A 176 10.09 -3.65 1.53
N LEU A 177 9.86 -4.73 0.77
CA LEU A 177 9.60 -4.66 -0.67
C LEU A 177 8.12 -4.40 -0.94
N THR A 178 7.64 -3.21 -0.58
CA THR A 178 6.25 -2.77 -0.74
C THR A 178 6.08 -1.87 -1.97
N ALA A 179 4.83 -1.80 -2.46
CA ALA A 179 4.34 -0.86 -3.47
C ALA A 179 5.33 -0.58 -4.62
N ALA A 180 5.70 0.69 -4.84
CA ALA A 180 6.58 1.12 -5.93
C ALA A 180 7.96 0.44 -5.89
N GLY A 181 8.51 0.15 -4.71
CA GLY A 181 9.81 -0.51 -4.56
C GLY A 181 9.84 -1.91 -5.16
N GLY A 182 8.71 -2.64 -5.07
CA GLY A 182 8.51 -3.91 -5.76
C GLY A 182 8.59 -3.77 -7.29
N LEU A 183 8.00 -2.71 -7.84
CA LEU A 183 8.04 -2.43 -9.27
C LEU A 183 9.43 -1.97 -9.73
N ILE A 184 10.07 -1.01 -9.04
CA ILE A 184 11.44 -0.53 -9.36
C ILE A 184 12.41 -1.72 -9.38
N LEU A 185 12.48 -2.51 -8.30
CA LEU A 185 13.47 -3.57 -8.18
C LEU A 185 13.28 -4.66 -9.25
N THR A 186 12.03 -5.03 -9.54
CA THR A 186 11.77 -6.07 -10.55
C THR A 186 11.95 -5.56 -11.98
N CYS A 187 11.76 -4.27 -12.23
CA CYS A 187 12.17 -3.62 -13.47
C CYS A 187 13.70 -3.56 -13.62
N GLY A 188 14.40 -3.11 -12.58
CA GLY A 188 15.86 -2.99 -12.53
C GLY A 188 16.62 -4.32 -12.65
N MET A 189 16.04 -5.40 -12.14
CA MET A 189 16.56 -6.77 -12.32
C MET A 189 16.14 -7.43 -13.66
N GLY A 190 15.46 -6.69 -14.56
CA GLY A 190 15.02 -7.19 -15.86
C GLY A 190 13.91 -8.26 -15.81
N LEU A 191 13.24 -8.41 -14.66
CA LEU A 191 12.15 -9.35 -14.44
C LEU A 191 10.83 -8.83 -15.04
N VAL A 192 10.51 -7.56 -14.79
CA VAL A 192 9.36 -6.85 -15.34
C VAL A 192 9.86 -5.94 -16.46
N ARG A 193 9.51 -6.27 -17.71
CA ARG A 193 9.95 -5.53 -18.92
C ARG A 193 8.80 -4.84 -19.65
N GLU A 194 7.57 -5.20 -19.29
CA GLU A 194 6.33 -4.60 -19.74
C GLU A 194 5.50 -4.25 -18.49
N VAL A 195 5.01 -3.02 -18.40
CA VAL A 195 4.12 -2.57 -17.32
C VAL A 195 2.84 -2.00 -17.93
N VAL A 196 1.68 -2.51 -17.51
CA VAL A 196 0.40 -1.88 -17.87
C VAL A 196 0.30 -0.54 -17.15
N CYS A 197 0.29 0.56 -17.89
CA CYS A 197 0.38 1.91 -17.32
C CYS A 197 -0.08 2.97 -18.31
N ARG A 198 -0.77 4.01 -17.84
CA ARG A 198 -0.97 5.27 -18.57
C ARG A 198 0.24 6.19 -18.26
N PRO A 199 1.19 6.43 -19.19
CA PRO A 199 2.48 7.05 -18.84
C PRO A 199 2.37 8.46 -18.25
N GLY A 200 1.42 9.25 -18.75
CA GLY A 200 1.13 10.59 -18.25
C GLY A 200 0.29 10.64 -16.98
N ALA A 201 -0.11 9.50 -16.41
CA ALA A 201 -0.84 9.50 -15.14
C ALA A 201 0.08 9.84 -13.96
N VAL A 202 -0.48 10.51 -12.96
CA VAL A 202 0.21 10.84 -11.72
C VAL A 202 0.69 9.57 -10.99
N ALA A 203 1.97 9.56 -10.62
CA ALA A 203 2.58 8.55 -9.78
C ALA A 203 2.76 9.15 -8.37
N ASP A 204 1.67 9.21 -7.59
CA ASP A 204 1.70 9.79 -6.24
C ASP A 204 2.44 8.85 -5.28
N ILE A 205 3.75 9.12 -5.18
CA ILE A 205 4.69 8.49 -4.27
C ILE A 205 5.01 9.51 -3.18
N VAL A 206 4.97 9.09 -1.91
CA VAL A 206 5.27 9.94 -0.75
C VAL A 206 6.48 9.36 0.02
N PRO A 207 7.49 10.17 0.39
CA PRO A 207 8.58 9.70 1.22
C PRO A 207 8.10 9.19 2.58
N VAL A 208 8.70 8.11 3.11
CA VAL A 208 8.23 7.52 4.39
C VAL A 208 8.41 8.47 5.57
N ASP A 209 9.46 9.30 5.57
CA ASP A 209 9.71 10.35 6.56
C ASP A 209 8.68 11.49 6.48
N PHE A 210 8.19 11.82 5.29
CA PHE A 210 7.07 12.75 5.13
C PHE A 210 5.79 12.19 5.75
N VAL A 211 5.48 10.89 5.56
CA VAL A 211 4.32 10.23 6.19
C VAL A 211 4.45 10.24 7.73
N VAL A 212 5.63 9.93 8.26
CA VAL A 212 5.90 9.99 9.71
C VAL A 212 5.69 11.40 10.26
N ASN A 213 6.17 12.43 9.57
CA ASN A 213 5.99 13.82 10.00
C ASN A 213 4.52 14.26 10.00
N VAL A 214 3.71 13.85 9.02
CA VAL A 214 2.25 14.08 9.03
C VAL A 214 1.57 13.37 10.20
N ILE A 215 1.95 12.12 10.51
CA ILE A 215 1.42 11.38 11.67
C ILE A 215 1.73 12.11 12.99
N LEU A 216 2.97 12.58 13.17
CA LEU A 216 3.39 13.27 14.38
C LEU A 216 2.70 14.63 14.56
N LYS A 217 2.56 15.42 13.48
CA LYS A 217 1.78 16.66 13.50
C LYS A 217 0.30 16.41 13.78
N ALA A 218 -0.30 15.38 13.16
CA ALA A 218 -1.71 15.04 13.37
C ALA A 218 -2.01 14.64 14.83
N LEU A 219 -1.13 13.88 15.48
CA LEU A 219 -1.23 13.61 16.93
C LEU A 219 -1.19 14.89 17.76
N PHE A 220 -0.24 15.79 17.46
CA PHE A 220 -0.07 17.06 18.19
C PHE A 220 -1.30 17.96 18.05
N GLN A 221 -1.79 18.16 16.83
CA GLN A 221 -2.96 19.01 16.56
C GLN A 221 -4.25 18.44 17.18
N THR A 222 -4.42 17.11 17.13
CA THR A 222 -5.54 16.42 17.78
C THR A 222 -5.51 16.64 19.30
N LYS A 223 -4.34 16.47 19.93
CA LYS A 223 -4.14 16.75 21.36
C LYS A 223 -4.52 18.19 21.72
N MET A 224 -4.08 19.18 20.96
CA MET A 224 -4.36 20.59 21.26
C MET A 224 -5.85 20.91 21.14
N HIS A 225 -6.55 20.37 20.13
CA HIS A 225 -7.98 20.56 19.95
C HIS A 225 -8.81 19.95 21.09
N PHE A 226 -8.58 18.68 21.43
CA PHE A 226 -9.35 17.99 22.47
C PHE A 226 -9.07 18.55 23.88
N LYS A 227 -7.83 19.01 24.13
CA LYS A 227 -7.50 19.76 25.36
C LYS A 227 -8.23 21.10 25.43
N GLY A 228 -8.34 21.82 24.31
CA GLY A 228 -9.09 23.08 24.22
C GLY A 228 -10.59 22.89 24.51
N ALA A 229 -11.22 21.88 23.88
CA ALA A 229 -12.63 21.54 24.12
C ALA A 229 -12.90 21.23 25.60
N SER A 230 -12.00 20.46 26.24
CA SER A 230 -12.10 20.10 27.66
C SER A 230 -12.01 21.31 28.60
N ALA A 231 -11.25 22.35 28.22
CA ALA A 231 -11.12 23.57 29.01
C ALA A 231 -12.32 24.53 28.83
N GLY A 232 -12.98 24.53 27.67
CA GLY A 232 -14.11 25.41 27.36
C GLY A 232 -15.44 25.00 28.02
N GLY A 233 -15.58 23.76 28.48
CA GLY A 233 -16.84 23.21 29.00
C GLY A 233 -17.31 23.76 30.36
N ALA A 234 -16.47 24.50 31.08
CA ALA A 234 -16.72 24.88 32.48
C ALA A 234 -17.78 25.99 32.71
N GLY A 235 -18.57 26.38 31.68
CA GLY A 235 -19.42 27.57 31.79
C GLY A 235 -20.55 27.73 30.78
N LYS A 236 -21.53 26.80 30.74
CA LYS A 236 -22.94 27.06 30.35
C LYS A 236 -23.86 25.86 30.63
N ASN A 237 -24.49 25.83 31.80
CA ASN A 237 -25.61 24.91 32.08
C ASN A 237 -26.94 25.57 31.69
N GLN A 238 -27.69 24.94 30.78
CA GLN A 238 -29.16 24.96 30.78
C GLN A 238 -29.67 23.59 30.27
N PRO A 239 -30.74 23.02 30.86
CA PRO A 239 -31.14 21.64 30.58
C PRO A 239 -32.06 21.53 29.35
N ALA A 240 -31.71 20.66 28.41
CA ALA A 240 -32.67 20.10 27.46
C ALA A 240 -33.37 18.89 28.10
N THR A 241 -34.70 18.85 28.05
CA THR A 241 -35.51 17.83 28.73
C THR A 241 -35.44 16.46 28.06
N THR A 242 -35.55 15.42 28.89
CA THR A 242 -35.57 14.02 28.45
C THR A 242 -36.90 13.63 27.81
N THR A 243 -36.82 12.76 26.81
CA THR A 243 -37.89 11.79 26.51
C THR A 243 -37.23 10.43 26.34
N SER A 244 -37.61 9.45 27.16
CA SER A 244 -37.04 8.11 27.13
C SER A 244 -37.84 7.16 26.25
N VAL A 245 -37.15 6.27 25.54
CA VAL A 245 -37.71 5.03 24.99
C VAL A 245 -36.82 3.89 25.49
N ALA A 246 -37.45 2.82 25.98
CA ALA A 246 -36.81 1.88 26.90
C ALA A 246 -35.94 0.80 26.23
N ASP A 247 -35.14 0.14 27.08
CA ASP A 247 -34.22 -0.97 26.80
C ASP A 247 -34.66 -1.97 25.72
N ARG A 248 -33.74 -2.23 24.77
CA ARG A 248 -33.66 -3.50 24.04
C ARG A 248 -32.21 -3.95 23.82
N GLY A 249 -31.69 -4.71 24.79
CA GLY A 249 -30.67 -5.75 24.57
C GLY A 249 -29.31 -5.32 24.03
N LEU A 250 -28.44 -4.81 24.92
CA LEU A 250 -27.01 -4.67 24.66
C LEU A 250 -26.36 -6.04 24.36
N PHE A 251 -25.97 -6.26 23.11
CA PHE A 251 -25.21 -7.46 22.71
C PHE A 251 -23.76 -7.36 23.19
N ASN A 252 -23.32 -8.29 24.04
CA ASN A 252 -21.94 -8.36 24.52
C ASN A 252 -21.02 -8.98 23.42
N PRO A 253 -20.00 -8.26 22.91
CA PRO A 253 -19.14 -8.78 21.85
C PRO A 253 -18.32 -10.03 22.23
N LEU A 254 -18.10 -10.28 23.52
CA LEU A 254 -17.24 -11.37 24.03
C LEU A 254 -17.88 -12.77 24.00
N ALA A 255 -19.09 -12.91 23.44
CA ALA A 255 -19.80 -14.19 23.39
C ALA A 255 -19.53 -15.02 22.12
N ALA A 256 -18.98 -14.43 21.06
CA ALA A 256 -18.92 -15.05 19.72
C ALA A 256 -17.88 -16.18 19.58
N SER A 257 -16.88 -16.28 20.47
CA SER A 257 -15.79 -17.28 20.38
C SER A 257 -16.10 -18.63 21.06
N LYS A 258 -17.33 -18.84 21.57
CA LYS A 258 -17.73 -20.04 22.34
C LYS A 258 -18.62 -21.06 21.62
N GLN A 259 -18.56 -21.13 20.29
CA GLN A 259 -19.06 -22.29 19.52
C GLN A 259 -18.10 -22.71 18.39
N LEU A 260 -16.97 -23.33 18.75
CA LEU A 260 -16.20 -24.25 17.90
C LEU A 260 -15.06 -24.98 18.65
N SER A 261 -15.33 -25.47 19.86
CA SER A 261 -14.35 -26.26 20.65
C SER A 261 -14.35 -27.74 20.19
N GLY A 262 -13.54 -28.10 19.19
CA GLY A 262 -13.70 -29.42 18.56
C GLY A 262 -12.60 -29.98 17.65
N VAL A 263 -11.30 -29.75 17.93
CA VAL A 263 -10.14 -30.64 17.63
C VAL A 263 -8.86 -29.88 18.03
N ALA A 264 -7.86 -30.56 18.59
CA ALA A 264 -6.69 -29.90 19.17
C ALA A 264 -5.36 -30.64 18.92
N LYS A 265 -4.28 -29.86 18.84
CA LYS A 265 -2.87 -30.22 19.11
C LYS A 265 -2.21 -31.36 18.30
N ALA A 266 -1.57 -30.98 17.21
CA ALA A 266 -0.20 -31.41 16.85
C ALA A 266 0.40 -30.36 15.89
N SER A 267 1.69 -30.00 15.92
CA SER A 267 2.75 -30.24 16.91
C SER A 267 3.90 -29.25 16.68
N LEU A 268 4.30 -28.48 17.69
CA LEU A 268 5.52 -27.64 17.65
C LEU A 268 6.28 -27.80 18.96
N GLY A 269 7.56 -28.21 18.87
CA GLY A 269 8.40 -28.41 20.05
C GLY A 269 9.83 -28.81 19.71
N GLY A 270 10.74 -27.85 19.83
CA GLY A 270 12.10 -28.13 20.32
C GLY A 270 13.29 -28.02 19.34
N VAL A 271 14.15 -27.05 19.64
CA VAL A 271 15.61 -27.21 19.87
C VAL A 271 16.51 -27.70 18.70
N TYR A 272 17.41 -26.81 18.26
CA TYR A 272 18.65 -27.14 17.54
C TYR A 272 19.61 -28.00 18.39
N PRO A 273 20.42 -28.89 17.78
CA PRO A 273 21.84 -28.53 17.64
C PRO A 273 22.60 -29.08 16.40
N THR A 274 23.71 -28.40 16.09
CA THR A 274 24.97 -28.91 15.45
C THR A 274 24.99 -29.56 14.04
N ALA A 275 25.94 -29.09 13.24
CA ALA A 275 26.56 -29.77 12.08
C ALA A 275 27.93 -30.39 12.54
N PRO A 276 28.79 -31.08 11.72
CA PRO A 276 29.10 -30.82 10.30
C PRO A 276 29.39 -32.05 9.37
N SER A 277 29.77 -31.75 8.10
CA SER A 277 30.45 -32.64 7.11
C SER A 277 29.56 -33.72 6.42
N THR A 278 29.81 -34.24 5.19
CA THR A 278 30.89 -34.05 4.19
C THR A 278 30.38 -34.20 2.73
N ILE A 279 30.91 -33.40 1.78
CA ILE A 279 31.10 -33.56 0.30
C ILE A 279 30.18 -34.52 -0.53
N GLN A 280 29.38 -33.93 -1.46
CA GLN A 280 29.32 -34.06 -2.96
C GLN A 280 29.79 -35.36 -3.72
N PRO A 281 29.52 -35.56 -5.04
CA PRO A 281 28.63 -34.90 -6.04
C PRO A 281 27.80 -35.98 -6.84
N PRO A 282 27.49 -35.95 -8.18
CA PRO A 282 27.44 -34.89 -9.21
C PRO A 282 26.23 -34.89 -10.21
N ARG A 283 25.92 -33.70 -10.78
CA ARG A 283 25.45 -33.49 -12.19
C ARG A 283 24.09 -34.18 -12.57
N ARG A 284 23.52 -34.04 -13.80
CA ARG A 284 23.95 -33.34 -15.03
C ARG A 284 22.81 -32.65 -15.79
N GLN A 285 22.88 -31.31 -15.81
CA GLN A 285 23.01 -30.42 -16.99
C GLN A 285 22.13 -30.57 -18.28
N GLN A 286 22.11 -29.47 -19.05
CA GLN A 286 21.85 -29.27 -20.50
C GLN A 286 20.43 -28.91 -21.04
N GLN A 287 20.26 -28.86 -22.38
CA GLN A 287 19.76 -27.70 -23.17
C GLN A 287 18.22 -27.74 -23.48
N GLY A 288 17.51 -27.11 -24.49
CA GLY A 288 17.76 -26.00 -25.46
C GLY A 288 17.20 -26.08 -26.92
N SER A 289 17.29 -24.93 -27.62
CA SER A 289 17.25 -24.64 -29.10
C SER A 289 15.94 -24.57 -29.94
N ASP A 290 15.39 -23.36 -30.03
CA ASP A 290 14.91 -22.64 -31.23
C ASP A 290 13.92 -23.22 -32.26
N ALA A 291 12.96 -22.38 -32.72
CA ALA A 291 12.74 -22.13 -34.16
C ALA A 291 11.80 -20.93 -34.48
N LYS A 292 12.25 -20.08 -35.41
CA LYS A 292 11.57 -19.46 -36.58
C LYS A 292 10.01 -19.52 -36.60
N GLY A 293 9.24 -18.45 -36.84
CA GLY A 293 9.54 -17.05 -37.20
C GLY A 293 9.50 -16.74 -38.70
N LYS A 294 8.43 -16.05 -39.18
CA LYS A 294 8.38 -15.18 -40.38
C LYS A 294 6.97 -14.57 -40.58
N SER A 295 6.93 -13.39 -41.24
CA SER A 295 5.79 -12.73 -41.94
C SER A 295 4.42 -12.59 -41.23
N GLY A 296 3.71 -11.47 -41.33
CA GLY A 296 3.91 -10.29 -42.19
C GLY A 296 2.59 -9.93 -42.87
N ALA A 297 2.00 -8.78 -42.53
CA ALA A 297 0.63 -8.43 -42.91
C ALA A 297 0.57 -7.29 -43.93
N THR A 298 -0.44 -7.34 -44.79
CA THR A 298 -1.00 -6.24 -45.59
C THR A 298 -2.45 -6.58 -45.96
N ALA A 299 -3.34 -5.65 -46.33
CA ALA A 299 -3.58 -4.25 -45.90
C ALA A 299 -4.81 -3.73 -46.68
N GLY A 300 -5.53 -2.74 -46.14
CA GLY A 300 -6.64 -2.06 -46.81
C GLY A 300 -8.03 -2.61 -46.44
N GLN A 301 -9.12 -1.83 -46.56
CA GLN A 301 -9.20 -0.41 -46.95
C GLN A 301 -10.44 0.27 -46.32
N HIS A 302 -10.61 1.57 -46.57
CA HIS A 302 -11.65 2.48 -46.09
C HIS A 302 -13.06 1.90 -45.86
N ASN A 303 -13.74 2.35 -44.80
CA ASN A 303 -14.84 3.29 -45.01
C ASN A 303 -15.21 4.12 -43.77
N ALA A 304 -15.86 5.26 -43.98
CA ALA A 304 -16.43 6.10 -42.92
C ALA A 304 -17.91 5.77 -42.71
N GLN A 305 -18.37 5.72 -41.46
CA GLN A 305 -19.80 5.75 -41.12
C GLN A 305 -20.01 6.34 -39.72
N GLN A 306 -20.86 7.36 -39.62
CA GLN A 306 -21.41 7.79 -38.34
C GLN A 306 -22.34 6.69 -37.80
N LYS A 307 -22.23 6.36 -36.50
CA LYS A 307 -23.22 5.58 -35.76
C LYS A 307 -23.15 5.94 -34.28
N HIS A 308 -24.30 5.99 -33.63
CA HIS A 308 -24.46 6.50 -32.27
C HIS A 308 -23.53 5.82 -31.25
N GLN A 309 -22.81 6.62 -30.47
CA GLN A 309 -22.46 6.23 -29.11
C GLN A 309 -23.75 6.32 -28.26
N PRO A 310 -24.08 5.30 -27.45
CA PRO A 310 -25.04 5.49 -26.38
C PRO A 310 -24.40 6.42 -25.34
N GLN A 311 -25.13 7.45 -24.92
CA GLN A 311 -24.77 8.17 -23.70
C GLN A 311 -24.75 7.16 -22.56
N ARG A 312 -23.62 7.07 -21.86
CA ARG A 312 -23.62 6.54 -20.49
C ARG A 312 -23.83 7.74 -19.59
N ASP A 313 -24.87 7.69 -18.77
CA ASP A 313 -25.21 8.78 -17.88
C ASP A 313 -24.02 9.13 -16.99
N SER A 314 -23.60 10.39 -17.06
CA SER A 314 -22.59 10.94 -16.18
C SER A 314 -23.18 11.06 -14.78
N VAL A 315 -23.05 10.00 -13.98
CA VAL A 315 -23.33 10.05 -12.54
C VAL A 315 -22.44 11.15 -11.96
N GLY A 316 -23.05 12.28 -11.61
CA GLY A 316 -22.38 13.39 -10.94
C GLY A 316 -21.87 13.00 -9.55
N PRO A 317 -21.19 13.91 -8.83
CA PRO A 317 -20.69 13.62 -7.50
C PRO A 317 -21.84 13.21 -6.56
N THR A 318 -21.88 11.92 -6.20
CA THR A 318 -22.77 11.40 -5.15
C THR A 318 -22.45 12.11 -3.85
N ASP A 319 -23.48 12.63 -3.18
CA ASP A 319 -23.43 13.59 -2.07
C ASP A 319 -22.17 13.46 -1.20
N SER A 320 -21.16 14.26 -1.54
CA SER A 320 -19.92 14.34 -0.78
C SER A 320 -20.22 15.08 0.51
N ILE A 321 -20.24 14.35 1.63
CA ILE A 321 -20.49 14.98 2.92
C ILE A 321 -19.31 15.91 3.19
N THR A 322 -19.60 17.21 3.25
CA THR A 322 -18.59 18.27 3.23
C THR A 322 -17.70 18.17 4.46
N SER A 323 -16.44 18.61 4.33
CA SER A 323 -15.43 18.51 5.40
C SER A 323 -15.83 19.20 6.71
N SER A 324 -16.85 20.06 6.69
CA SER A 324 -17.46 20.71 7.85
C SER A 324 -18.54 19.90 8.58
N GLU A 325 -19.15 18.87 7.98
CA GLU A 325 -20.41 18.27 8.50
C GLU A 325 -20.34 16.79 8.91
N ILE A 326 -19.13 16.21 9.05
CA ILE A 326 -18.93 15.02 9.91
C ILE A 326 -17.80 15.25 10.94
N CYS A 327 -18.01 16.22 11.84
CA CYS A 327 -17.83 16.01 13.28
C CYS A 327 -18.47 17.17 14.05
N GLY A 328 -18.92 16.94 15.29
CA GLY A 328 -19.33 18.03 16.20
C GLY A 328 -18.14 18.84 16.78
N THR A 329 -17.03 18.91 16.04
CA THR A 329 -15.74 19.46 16.46
C THR A 329 -15.05 20.06 15.25
N ASN A 330 -14.56 21.30 15.33
CA ASN A 330 -13.91 22.00 14.19
C ASN A 330 -12.50 21.48 13.84
N LEU A 331 -12.17 20.23 14.19
CA LEU A 331 -10.92 19.56 13.81
C LEU A 331 -11.17 18.67 12.58
N PRO A 332 -10.35 18.75 11.53
CA PRO A 332 -10.44 17.81 10.42
C PRO A 332 -10.15 16.38 10.87
N PHE A 333 -11.02 15.45 10.48
CA PHE A 333 -10.91 14.03 10.84
C PHE A 333 -9.89 13.27 9.98
N ILE A 334 -9.54 13.79 8.80
CA ILE A 334 -8.72 13.12 7.78
C ILE A 334 -7.60 14.03 7.27
N TYR A 335 -6.43 13.43 7.06
CA TYR A 335 -5.21 14.04 6.54
C TYR A 335 -4.65 13.17 5.40
N HIS A 336 -4.37 13.72 4.21
CA HIS A 336 -3.73 12.99 3.10
C HIS A 336 -2.22 13.27 3.06
N ALA A 337 -1.40 12.25 3.34
CA ALA A 337 0.05 12.29 3.13
C ALA A 337 0.37 11.85 1.70
N SER A 338 0.49 12.83 0.80
CA SER A 338 0.43 12.66 -0.66
C SER A 338 1.19 13.79 -1.38
N THR A 339 1.69 13.53 -2.59
CA THR A 339 2.51 14.50 -3.35
C THR A 339 1.80 15.15 -4.54
N SER A 340 0.69 14.57 -5.00
CA SER A 340 -0.12 15.07 -6.13
C SER A 340 -0.88 16.38 -5.86
N SER A 341 -1.01 16.80 -4.59
CA SER A 341 -1.53 18.12 -4.22
C SER A 341 -0.58 19.28 -4.56
N SER A 342 0.71 19.00 -4.78
CA SER A 342 1.72 20.00 -5.09
C SER A 342 1.82 20.31 -6.59
N GLN A 343 2.53 21.38 -6.93
CA GLN A 343 2.82 21.71 -8.33
C GLN A 343 3.98 20.89 -8.94
N ASN A 344 4.81 20.24 -8.11
CA ASN A 344 5.93 19.40 -8.57
C ASN A 344 5.47 17.94 -8.75
N ILE A 345 4.53 17.73 -9.68
CA ILE A 345 3.86 16.44 -9.86
C ILE A 345 4.78 15.42 -10.55
N MET A 346 4.88 14.22 -9.97
CA MET A 346 5.51 13.06 -10.59
C MET A 346 4.52 12.31 -11.47
N THR A 347 4.94 11.90 -12.67
CA THR A 347 4.17 11.00 -13.55
C THR A 347 4.86 9.64 -13.65
N TRP A 348 4.11 8.59 -14.00
CA TRP A 348 4.68 7.26 -14.18
C TRP A 348 5.77 7.21 -15.26
N HIS A 349 5.69 8.08 -16.29
CA HIS A 349 6.75 8.24 -17.29
C HIS A 349 8.05 8.76 -16.66
N ARG A 350 8.02 9.94 -16.02
CA ARG A 350 9.19 10.56 -15.36
C ARG A 350 9.81 9.63 -14.31
N PHE A 351 8.96 8.97 -13.51
CA PHE A 351 9.39 8.02 -12.49
C PHE A 351 10.08 6.78 -13.07
N CYS A 352 9.53 6.17 -14.11
CA CYS A 352 10.14 5.02 -14.75
C CYS A 352 11.40 5.39 -15.55
N GLU A 353 11.47 6.59 -16.12
CA GLU A 353 12.68 7.11 -16.79
C GLU A 353 13.82 7.34 -15.81
N ALA A 354 13.63 8.18 -14.78
CA ALA A 354 14.65 8.47 -13.77
C ALA A 354 15.05 7.23 -12.98
N SER A 355 14.12 6.30 -12.71
CA SER A 355 14.50 5.00 -12.16
C SER A 355 15.37 4.21 -13.15
N SER A 356 14.95 4.08 -14.41
CA SER A 356 15.67 3.30 -15.41
C SER A 356 17.09 3.82 -15.66
N GLU A 357 17.30 5.14 -15.69
CA GLU A 357 18.63 5.75 -15.86
C GLU A 357 19.65 5.19 -14.86
N TYR A 358 19.30 5.13 -13.57
CA TYR A 358 20.17 4.56 -12.53
C TYR A 358 20.53 3.09 -12.81
N TRP A 359 19.58 2.30 -13.31
CA TRP A 359 19.77 0.87 -13.61
C TRP A 359 20.47 0.60 -14.95
N THR A 360 20.33 1.48 -15.96
CA THR A 360 20.93 1.31 -17.31
C THR A 360 22.29 1.99 -17.46
N SER A 361 22.62 2.97 -16.63
CA SER A 361 23.93 3.66 -16.64
C SER A 361 25.10 2.79 -16.15
N ARG A 362 24.82 1.56 -15.73
CA ARG A 362 25.75 0.63 -15.06
C ARG A 362 25.74 -0.75 -15.69
N LYS A 363 26.70 -1.59 -15.31
CA LYS A 363 26.67 -3.02 -15.67
C LYS A 363 25.45 -3.67 -15.00
N PRO A 364 24.66 -4.51 -15.69
CA PRO A 364 23.54 -5.22 -15.08
C PRO A 364 23.97 -5.97 -13.82
N HIS A 365 23.14 -5.90 -12.78
CA HIS A 365 23.43 -6.55 -11.49
C HIS A 365 23.65 -8.07 -11.67
N PRO A 366 24.59 -8.73 -10.95
CA PRO A 366 24.89 -10.15 -11.14
C PRO A 366 23.69 -11.11 -10.93
N ARG A 367 22.62 -10.63 -10.27
CA ARG A 367 21.36 -11.38 -10.06
C ARG A 367 20.24 -11.02 -11.06
N ALA A 368 20.51 -10.17 -12.05
CA ALA A 368 19.53 -9.77 -13.06
C ALA A 368 19.13 -10.97 -13.96
N ILE A 369 17.85 -11.01 -14.33
CA ILE A 369 17.22 -12.13 -15.05
C ILE A 369 17.12 -11.83 -16.56
N GLY A 370 17.22 -10.57 -16.95
CA GLY A 370 17.20 -10.09 -18.32
C GLY A 370 17.81 -8.69 -18.44
N PRO A 371 17.87 -8.13 -19.66
CA PRO A 371 18.35 -6.77 -19.86
C PRO A 371 17.39 -5.76 -19.22
N VAL A 372 17.97 -4.77 -18.55
CA VAL A 372 17.28 -3.61 -17.97
C VAL A 372 16.58 -2.83 -19.09
N GLY A 373 15.33 -2.44 -18.87
CA GLY A 373 14.54 -1.66 -19.82
C GLY A 373 13.07 -2.01 -19.76
N VAL A 374 12.26 -1.04 -19.36
CA VAL A 374 10.81 -1.15 -19.17
C VAL A 374 10.08 -0.49 -20.33
N GLN A 375 8.99 -1.08 -20.79
CA GLN A 375 8.07 -0.43 -21.71
C GLN A 375 6.69 -0.30 -21.04
N LEU A 376 6.22 0.95 -20.90
CA LEU A 376 4.89 1.27 -20.41
C LEU A 376 3.87 1.02 -21.54
N ILE A 377 2.76 0.34 -21.23
CA ILE A 377 1.75 -0.07 -22.20
C ILE A 377 0.36 0.25 -21.65
N GLU A 378 -0.31 1.24 -22.21
CA GLU A 378 -1.63 1.68 -21.75
C GLU A 378 -2.74 0.68 -22.09
N SER A 379 -2.68 0.08 -23.29
CA SER A 379 -3.65 -0.93 -23.71
C SER A 379 -3.39 -2.29 -23.04
N ARG A 380 -4.27 -2.69 -22.12
CA ARG A 380 -4.32 -4.03 -21.50
C ARG A 380 -4.33 -5.16 -22.54
N LEU A 381 -4.98 -4.97 -23.69
CA LEU A 381 -5.00 -5.94 -24.78
C LEU A 381 -3.62 -6.04 -25.46
N LEU A 382 -2.98 -4.91 -25.77
CA LEU A 382 -1.63 -4.90 -26.36
C LEU A 382 -0.59 -5.52 -25.42
N TYR A 383 -0.67 -5.21 -24.13
CA TYR A 383 0.13 -5.88 -23.10
C TYR A 383 -0.08 -7.40 -23.13
N SER A 384 -1.34 -7.85 -23.13
CA SER A 384 -1.67 -9.28 -23.06
C SER A 384 -1.17 -10.05 -24.28
N LEU A 385 -1.37 -9.50 -25.49
CA LEU A 385 -0.86 -10.07 -26.74
C LEU A 385 0.68 -10.10 -26.76
N LYS A 386 1.33 -9.00 -26.40
CA LYS A 386 2.80 -8.91 -26.36
C LYS A 386 3.41 -9.83 -25.31
N PHE A 387 2.82 -9.91 -24.12
CA PHE A 387 3.28 -10.82 -23.07
C PHE A 387 3.12 -12.28 -23.52
N PHE A 388 1.99 -12.63 -24.12
CA PHE A 388 1.77 -13.95 -24.69
C PHE A 388 2.85 -14.30 -25.75
N PHE A 389 2.97 -13.52 -26.82
CA PHE A 389 3.89 -13.85 -27.92
C PHE A 389 5.38 -13.69 -27.55
N CYS A 390 5.77 -12.64 -26.81
CA CYS A 390 7.17 -12.32 -26.53
C CYS A 390 7.70 -12.89 -25.19
N ARG A 391 6.84 -13.49 -24.35
CA ARG A 391 7.22 -14.10 -23.08
C ARG A 391 6.70 -15.53 -22.94
N GLU A 392 5.39 -15.74 -23.02
CA GLU A 392 4.79 -17.06 -22.74
C GLU A 392 5.09 -18.08 -23.84
N VAL A 393 4.85 -17.76 -25.11
CA VAL A 393 5.17 -18.62 -26.26
C VAL A 393 6.68 -18.94 -26.32
N MET A 394 7.54 -17.96 -26.03
CA MET A 394 8.99 -18.17 -25.95
C MET A 394 9.38 -19.09 -24.79
N CYS A 395 8.74 -18.97 -23.63
CA CYS A 395 8.96 -19.87 -22.49
C CYS A 395 8.43 -21.28 -22.77
N HIS A 396 7.31 -21.42 -23.47
CA HIS A 396 6.75 -22.71 -23.89
C HIS A 396 7.61 -23.41 -24.95
N ALA A 397 8.13 -22.67 -25.92
CA ALA A 397 9.13 -23.18 -26.85
C ALA A 397 10.35 -23.68 -26.08
N LEU A 398 10.99 -22.82 -25.27
CA LEU A 398 12.15 -23.21 -24.45
C LEU A 398 11.86 -24.40 -23.51
N ALA A 399 10.61 -24.61 -23.08
CA ALA A 399 10.19 -25.76 -22.29
C ALA A 399 10.12 -27.07 -23.08
N PHE A 400 9.46 -27.09 -24.26
CA PHE A 400 9.48 -28.26 -25.15
C PHE A 400 10.92 -28.68 -25.48
N LEU A 401 11.72 -27.66 -25.80
CA LEU A 401 13.13 -27.76 -26.12
C LEU A 401 14.01 -28.19 -24.94
N ALA A 402 13.55 -28.01 -23.70
CA ALA A 402 14.26 -28.50 -22.52
C ALA A 402 14.19 -30.03 -22.36
N GLU A 403 13.17 -30.66 -22.96
CA GLU A 403 12.90 -32.10 -22.81
C GLU A 403 13.49 -32.98 -23.92
N LEU A 404 14.13 -32.39 -24.93
CA LEU A 404 14.77 -33.13 -26.03
C LEU A 404 16.04 -33.90 -25.59
N PRO A 405 16.61 -34.79 -26.44
CA PRO A 405 17.85 -35.48 -26.11
C PRO A 405 19.10 -34.57 -26.17
N HIS A 406 20.13 -34.89 -25.38
CA HIS A 406 21.43 -34.19 -25.41
C HIS A 406 22.09 -34.32 -26.81
N PRO A 407 22.73 -33.27 -27.36
CA PRO A 407 23.02 -31.98 -26.73
C PRO A 407 21.90 -30.93 -26.88
N ILE A 408 20.77 -31.28 -27.49
CA ILE A 408 19.65 -30.37 -27.73
C ILE A 408 18.86 -30.13 -26.45
N GLY A 409 18.50 -31.16 -25.68
CA GLY A 409 17.74 -31.02 -24.43
C GLY A 409 18.41 -31.69 -23.21
N SER A 410 18.11 -31.21 -21.99
CA SER A 410 18.20 -31.92 -20.68
C SER A 410 18.07 -30.96 -19.45
N GLN A 411 18.84 -31.17 -18.36
CA GLN A 411 18.46 -30.73 -17.01
C GLN A 411 18.71 -29.23 -16.67
N GLU A 412 19.78 -28.61 -17.16
CA GLU A 412 20.14 -27.23 -16.76
C GLU A 412 19.18 -26.20 -17.34
N LYS A 413 18.78 -26.36 -18.61
CA LYS A 413 17.76 -25.53 -19.23
C LYS A 413 16.36 -26.01 -18.85
N ARG A 414 16.09 -27.28 -18.48
CA ARG A 414 14.87 -27.63 -17.71
C ARG A 414 14.73 -26.76 -16.46
N ASP A 415 15.77 -26.71 -15.63
CA ASP A 415 15.72 -25.97 -14.37
C ASP A 415 15.83 -24.44 -14.58
N GLY A 416 16.50 -24.00 -15.65
CA GLY A 416 16.46 -22.63 -16.18
C GLY A 416 15.07 -22.20 -16.63
N VAL A 417 14.35 -23.05 -17.36
CA VAL A 417 12.95 -22.84 -17.77
C VAL A 417 12.01 -22.84 -16.57
N LYS A 418 12.20 -23.73 -15.58
CA LYS A 418 11.43 -23.68 -14.32
C LYS A 418 11.66 -22.36 -13.57
N LYS A 419 12.88 -21.81 -13.60
CA LYS A 419 13.17 -20.46 -13.08
C LYS A 419 12.46 -19.39 -13.92
N LEU A 420 12.59 -19.42 -15.25
CA LEU A 420 11.94 -18.46 -16.16
C LEU A 420 10.41 -18.47 -16.04
N LYS A 421 9.76 -19.64 -15.98
CA LYS A 421 8.30 -19.74 -15.84
C LYS A 421 7.81 -19.11 -14.53
N ARG A 422 8.53 -19.33 -13.41
CA ARG A 422 8.24 -18.64 -12.13
C ARG A 422 8.50 -17.14 -12.20
N ALA A 423 9.50 -16.72 -12.98
CA ALA A 423 9.81 -15.32 -13.21
C ALA A 423 8.67 -14.62 -13.99
N LEU A 424 8.22 -15.21 -15.10
CA LEU A 424 7.12 -14.69 -15.90
C LEU A 424 5.79 -14.64 -15.15
N LEU A 425 5.46 -15.67 -14.36
CA LEU A 425 4.27 -15.65 -13.50
C LEU A 425 4.31 -14.44 -12.55
N ARG A 426 5.40 -14.25 -11.80
CA ARG A 426 5.58 -13.08 -10.92
C ARG A 426 5.47 -11.75 -11.67
N ALA A 427 6.02 -11.63 -12.88
CA ALA A 427 5.92 -10.42 -13.69
C ALA A 427 4.48 -10.12 -14.14
N LYS A 428 3.67 -11.18 -14.38
CA LYS A 428 2.24 -11.10 -14.71
C LYS A 428 1.38 -10.79 -13.48
N ASP A 429 1.72 -11.36 -12.32
CA ASP A 429 1.08 -11.11 -11.03
C ASP A 429 1.28 -9.65 -10.57
N LEU A 430 2.52 -9.14 -10.62
CA LEU A 430 2.82 -7.74 -10.32
C LEU A 430 2.06 -6.79 -11.26
N ASN A 431 1.99 -7.12 -12.56
CA ASN A 431 1.17 -6.35 -13.50
C ASN A 431 -0.31 -6.36 -13.12
N ARG A 432 -0.90 -7.50 -12.73
CA ARG A 432 -2.29 -7.55 -12.23
C ARG A 432 -2.48 -6.63 -11.03
N GLN A 433 -1.61 -6.76 -10.03
CA GLN A 433 -1.70 -6.05 -8.74
C GLN A 433 -1.54 -4.53 -8.89
N PHE A 434 -0.60 -4.07 -9.72
CA PHE A 434 -0.31 -2.63 -9.88
C PHE A 434 -1.13 -1.94 -10.96
N CYS A 435 -1.67 -2.66 -11.95
CA CYS A 435 -2.41 -2.07 -13.08
C CYS A 435 -3.54 -1.10 -12.67
N ALA A 436 -4.22 -1.35 -11.54
CA ALA A 436 -5.24 -0.46 -11.01
C ALA A 436 -4.68 0.94 -10.65
N PHE A 437 -3.46 1.00 -10.12
CA PHE A 437 -2.77 2.20 -9.64
C PHE A 437 -1.95 2.90 -10.73
N THR A 438 -1.43 2.15 -11.70
CA THR A 438 -0.60 2.67 -12.80
C THR A 438 -1.40 3.10 -14.04
N SER A 439 -2.68 2.71 -14.14
CA SER A 439 -3.56 3.06 -15.28
C SER A 439 -4.61 4.11 -14.96
N THR A 440 -4.74 4.49 -13.68
CA THR A 440 -5.73 5.44 -13.16
C THR A 440 -4.99 6.60 -12.51
N GLU A 441 -5.63 7.75 -12.37
CA GLU A 441 -5.05 8.96 -11.82
C GLU A 441 -5.94 9.53 -10.73
N TRP A 442 -5.29 9.95 -9.66
CA TRP A 442 -5.89 10.68 -8.57
C TRP A 442 -5.04 11.89 -8.22
N ILE A 443 -5.70 12.97 -7.82
CA ILE A 443 -5.09 14.15 -7.22
C ILE A 443 -5.63 14.21 -5.79
N PHE A 444 -4.81 13.77 -4.84
CA PHE A 444 -5.14 13.73 -3.42
C PHE A 444 -5.01 15.13 -2.84
N SER A 445 -6.15 15.80 -2.67
CA SER A 445 -6.28 17.10 -2.01
C SER A 445 -5.75 16.99 -0.58
N ALA A 446 -4.96 17.96 -0.13
CA ALA A 446 -4.30 17.92 1.18
C ALA A 446 -4.41 19.21 2.03
N PRO A 447 -5.48 20.04 1.94
CA PRO A 447 -5.58 21.29 2.71
C PRO A 447 -5.44 21.10 4.23
N ASN A 448 -6.00 20.04 4.81
CA ASN A 448 -5.89 19.74 6.24
C ASN A 448 -4.45 19.36 6.61
N THR A 449 -3.78 18.56 5.78
CA THR A 449 -2.35 18.22 5.97
C THR A 449 -1.44 19.45 5.83
N LEU A 450 -1.75 20.39 4.93
CA LEU A 450 -0.99 21.65 4.83
C LEU A 450 -1.24 22.57 6.04
N ALA A 451 -2.47 22.61 6.55
CA ALA A 451 -2.83 23.34 7.77
C ALA A 451 -2.19 22.77 9.05
N LEU A 452 -1.56 21.59 9.01
CA LEU A 452 -0.80 21.06 10.15
C LEU A 452 0.48 21.84 10.48
N ASP A 453 0.93 22.75 9.62
CA ASP A 453 2.01 23.70 9.91
C ASP A 453 1.52 25.03 10.51
N GLU A 454 0.21 25.27 10.56
CA GLU A 454 -0.35 26.47 11.17
C GLU A 454 -0.16 26.46 12.70
N GLY A 455 0.43 27.52 13.23
CA GLY A 455 0.75 27.63 14.67
C GLY A 455 2.04 26.90 15.11
N LEU A 456 2.74 26.19 14.22
CA LEU A 456 4.06 25.63 14.53
C LEU A 456 5.18 26.68 14.37
N ASP A 457 6.08 26.73 15.36
CA ASP A 457 7.29 27.54 15.26
C ASP A 457 8.25 27.02 14.17
N GLU A 458 9.20 27.86 13.78
CA GLU A 458 10.13 27.55 12.68
C GLU A 458 10.99 26.30 12.96
N ALA A 459 11.40 26.08 14.22
CA ALA A 459 12.15 24.89 14.61
C ALA A 459 11.31 23.61 14.48
N SER A 460 10.04 23.66 14.86
CA SER A 460 9.08 22.55 14.74
C SER A 460 8.76 22.23 13.29
N ARG A 461 8.57 23.25 12.44
CA ARG A 461 8.35 23.08 10.99
C ARG A 461 9.59 22.52 10.28
N ALA A 462 10.79 22.94 10.69
CA ALA A 462 12.06 22.40 10.17
C ALA A 462 12.36 20.97 10.66
N ALA A 463 11.96 20.63 11.90
CA ALA A 463 12.09 19.27 12.44
C ALA A 463 11.12 18.29 11.77
N PHE A 464 9.83 18.62 11.71
CA PHE A 464 8.78 17.78 11.13
C PHE A 464 8.48 18.18 9.68
N TYR A 465 9.52 18.38 8.87
CA TYR A 465 9.40 18.89 7.50
C TYR A 465 8.49 18.04 6.62
N TYR A 466 7.56 18.68 5.92
CA TYR A 466 6.67 18.08 4.93
C TYR A 466 6.43 19.10 3.82
N ASP A 467 7.03 18.88 2.65
CA ASP A 467 6.90 19.78 1.51
C ASP A 467 7.15 18.98 0.21
N PRO A 468 6.09 18.47 -0.42
CA PRO A 468 6.20 17.75 -1.69
C PRO A 468 6.74 18.58 -2.86
N TYR A 469 6.68 19.92 -2.80
CA TYR A 469 7.17 20.76 -3.89
C TYR A 469 8.70 20.69 -4.02
N MET A 470 9.40 20.55 -2.89
CA MET A 470 10.87 20.55 -2.84
C MET A 470 11.54 19.18 -3.13
N ILE A 471 10.76 18.16 -3.52
CA ILE A 471 11.32 16.84 -3.86
C ILE A 471 12.09 16.91 -5.19
N ASN A 472 13.41 16.70 -5.15
CA ASN A 472 14.17 16.38 -6.37
C ASN A 472 13.87 14.93 -6.79
N TRP A 473 12.88 14.79 -7.67
CA TRP A 473 12.40 13.51 -8.17
C TRP A 473 13.46 12.62 -8.82
N TRP A 474 14.40 13.19 -9.57
CA TRP A 474 15.49 12.43 -10.21
C TRP A 474 16.42 11.82 -9.15
N THR A 475 16.92 12.65 -8.23
CA THR A 475 17.76 12.22 -7.12
C THR A 475 17.03 11.21 -6.23
N TYR A 476 15.73 11.41 -5.97
CA TYR A 476 14.90 10.50 -5.20
C TYR A 476 14.77 9.11 -5.86
N CYS A 477 14.51 9.03 -7.16
CA CYS A 477 14.43 7.74 -7.88
C CYS A 477 15.77 6.97 -7.87
N HIS A 478 16.90 7.69 -7.94
CA HIS A 478 18.23 7.10 -7.82
C HIS A 478 18.48 6.57 -6.41
N TRP A 479 18.16 7.33 -5.36
CA TRP A 479 18.26 6.89 -3.96
C TRP A 479 17.33 5.73 -3.63
N TYR A 480 16.10 5.69 -4.16
CA TYR A 480 15.20 4.56 -3.98
C TYR A 480 15.75 3.29 -4.66
N SER A 481 16.25 3.42 -5.89
CA SER A 481 16.85 2.30 -6.63
C SER A 481 18.08 1.72 -5.93
N TYR A 482 18.97 2.58 -5.43
CA TYR A 482 20.12 2.16 -4.63
C TYR A 482 19.72 1.60 -3.26
N GLY A 483 18.73 2.20 -2.59
CA GLY A 483 18.18 1.74 -1.32
C GLY A 483 17.63 0.31 -1.37
N LEU A 484 16.93 -0.02 -2.45
CA LEU A 484 16.43 -1.38 -2.71
C LEU A 484 17.58 -2.39 -2.81
N LEU A 485 18.69 -2.03 -3.49
CA LEU A 485 19.90 -2.86 -3.55
C LEU A 485 20.57 -3.01 -2.17
N LYS A 486 20.77 -1.89 -1.46
CA LYS A 486 21.47 -1.81 -0.17
C LYS A 486 20.75 -2.54 0.96
N HIS A 487 19.43 -2.38 1.07
CA HIS A 487 18.65 -2.84 2.22
C HIS A 487 17.83 -4.12 1.97
N ILE A 488 17.21 -4.24 0.78
CA ILE A 488 16.34 -5.38 0.43
C ILE A 488 17.13 -6.51 -0.23
N VAL A 489 17.89 -6.23 -1.29
CA VAL A 489 18.72 -7.25 -1.98
C VAL A 489 19.98 -7.60 -1.18
N ARG A 490 20.46 -6.63 -0.39
CA ARG A 490 21.71 -6.67 0.40
C ARG A 490 22.92 -6.99 -0.49
N ASP A 491 22.94 -6.36 -1.65
CA ASP A 491 23.95 -6.52 -2.70
C ASP A 491 23.91 -5.27 -3.59
N THR A 492 25.01 -4.53 -3.62
CA THR A 492 25.18 -3.33 -4.45
C THR A 492 26.26 -3.56 -5.50
N THR A 493 26.51 -4.81 -5.90
CA THR A 493 27.61 -5.15 -6.83
C THR A 493 27.40 -4.49 -8.19
N GLY A 494 28.25 -3.51 -8.51
CA GLY A 494 28.17 -2.69 -9.73
C GLY A 494 27.33 -1.41 -9.59
N PHE A 495 26.88 -1.07 -8.37
CA PHE A 495 25.96 0.04 -8.09
C PHE A 495 26.46 0.92 -6.94
N ASP A 496 26.95 2.11 -7.31
CA ASP A 496 27.49 3.11 -6.38
C ASP A 496 26.38 3.92 -5.72
N GLU A 497 26.69 4.45 -4.53
CA GLU A 497 25.81 5.35 -3.79
C GLU A 497 25.55 6.65 -4.60
N PRO A 498 24.28 7.08 -4.80
CA PRO A 498 23.99 8.27 -5.57
C PRO A 498 24.57 9.53 -4.94
N ALA A 499 25.27 10.35 -5.73
CA ALA A 499 25.65 11.68 -5.28
C ALA A 499 24.39 12.53 -5.00
N GLN A 500 24.36 13.23 -3.87
CA GLN A 500 23.45 14.35 -3.73
C GLN A 500 23.93 15.51 -4.64
N PRO A 501 23.02 16.24 -5.31
CA PRO A 501 23.39 17.39 -6.13
C PRO A 501 24.05 18.47 -5.25
N LEU A 502 25.11 19.09 -5.75
CA LEU A 502 25.99 19.96 -4.96
C LEU A 502 25.40 21.36 -4.72
N SER A 503 24.31 21.72 -5.41
CA SER A 503 23.60 22.98 -5.22
C SER A 503 22.13 22.91 -5.62
N GLY A 504 21.32 23.82 -5.06
CA GLY A 504 19.93 24.03 -5.51
C GLY A 504 19.80 24.42 -6.99
N ALA A 505 20.83 25.02 -7.59
CA ALA A 505 20.83 25.34 -9.01
C ALA A 505 20.88 24.08 -9.90
N GLU A 506 21.61 23.04 -9.48
CA GLU A 506 21.57 21.73 -10.14
C GLU A 506 20.22 21.02 -9.95
N VAL A 507 19.61 21.16 -8.76
CA VAL A 507 18.27 20.64 -8.47
C VAL A 507 17.25 21.24 -9.44
N PHE A 508 17.17 22.57 -9.53
CA PHE A 508 16.23 23.25 -10.43
C PHE A 508 16.51 22.92 -11.90
N LYS A 509 17.77 22.94 -12.35
CA LYS A 509 18.12 22.69 -13.76
C LYS A 509 17.74 21.27 -14.22
N ARG A 510 17.81 20.26 -13.34
CA ARG A 510 17.37 18.88 -13.63
C ARG A 510 15.87 18.70 -13.45
N ALA A 511 15.25 19.40 -12.49
CA ALA A 511 13.80 19.39 -12.33
C ALA A 511 13.06 20.04 -13.52
N SER A 512 13.71 20.96 -14.24
CA SER A 512 13.20 21.60 -15.46
C SER A 512 13.53 20.85 -16.76
N SER A 513 14.28 19.74 -16.72
CA SER A 513 14.66 18.95 -17.90
C SER A 513 13.94 17.59 -18.00
N LEU A 514 12.93 17.38 -17.15
CA LEU A 514 12.07 16.20 -17.04
C LEU A 514 10.62 16.66 -16.91
#